data_AF-A0A6P1ZBE9-F1
#
_entry.id   AF-A0A6P1ZBE9-F1
#
_cell.length_a   1.000
_cell.length_b   1.000
_cell.length_c   1.000
_cell.angle_alpha   90.00
_cell.angle_beta   90.00
_cell.angle_gamma   90.00
#
_symmetry.space_group_name_H-M   'P 1'
#
loop_
_entity.id
_entity.type
_entity.pdbx_description
1 polymer ?
#
loop_
_entity_poly.entity_id
_entity_poly.type
_entity_poly.pdbx_seq_one_letter_code
_entity_poly.pdbx_strand_id
1 'polypeptide(L)'
;MIPLVGAVEELAILSTCNRVEIFAVGDRKSLRPEVLSRWAAARNACVQDLEPYGDIHEDLEAVRHLFRVACALDYMVLGEPQILGQLKDSYRTAITAGTTKVILKRLYHKAFHVSKRVRTETAVGSAAVSISYAAAELSKHIFGDLSRQKAMLIGADEMAELAAQ
;
A
#
# COMPACT_ATOMS: atom_id res chain seq x y z
N MET A 1 4.04 -8.54 -14.28
CA MET A 1 2.58 -8.30 -14.37
C MET A 1 1.90 -9.65 -14.33
N ILE A 2 0.93 -9.87 -13.43
CA ILE A 2 0.15 -11.11 -13.41
C ILE A 2 -0.96 -10.96 -14.47
N PRO A 3 -1.04 -11.84 -15.49
CA PRO A 3 -2.01 -11.69 -16.57
C PRO A 3 -3.45 -11.95 -16.07
N LEU A 4 -4.47 -11.43 -16.76
CA LEU A 4 -5.88 -11.81 -16.53
C LEU A 4 -6.25 -12.98 -17.44
N VAL A 5 -6.21 -14.20 -16.91
CA VAL A 5 -6.57 -15.43 -17.62
C VAL A 5 -7.16 -16.37 -16.56
N GLY A 6 -8.05 -17.29 -16.91
CA GLY A 6 -8.58 -18.27 -15.94
C GLY A 6 -9.56 -17.65 -14.93
N ALA A 7 -9.42 -17.98 -13.66
CA ALA A 7 -10.35 -17.59 -12.61
C ALA A 7 -10.21 -16.13 -12.14
N VAL A 8 -9.17 -15.41 -12.58
CA VAL A 8 -8.93 -14.01 -12.20
C VAL A 8 -9.62 -13.08 -13.20
N GLU A 9 -10.69 -12.42 -12.76
CA GLU A 9 -11.51 -11.52 -13.59
C GLU A 9 -11.10 -10.05 -13.49
N GLU A 10 -10.65 -9.62 -12.30
CA GLU A 10 -10.10 -8.29 -12.05
C GLU A 10 -8.87 -8.41 -11.14
N LEU A 11 -7.90 -7.51 -11.32
CA LEU A 11 -6.65 -7.51 -10.55
C LEU A 11 -6.13 -6.07 -10.36
N ALA A 12 -5.57 -5.79 -9.18
CA ALA A 12 -4.72 -4.65 -8.94
C ALA A 12 -3.60 -5.02 -7.97
N ILE A 13 -2.42 -4.39 -8.12
CA ILE A 13 -1.25 -4.67 -7.28
C ILE A 13 -0.80 -3.35 -6.65
N LEU A 14 -0.79 -3.31 -5.32
CA LEU A 14 -0.15 -2.25 -4.55
C LEU A 14 1.24 -2.73 -4.14
N SER A 15 2.28 -2.00 -4.53
CA SER A 15 3.65 -2.26 -4.09
C SER A 15 4.18 -1.01 -3.43
N THR A 16 4.55 -1.12 -2.16
CA THR A 16 5.19 -0.06 -1.38
C THR A 16 6.53 -0.57 -0.85
N CYS A 17 7.24 0.26 -0.06
CA CYS A 17 8.44 -0.17 0.64
C CYS A 17 8.17 -1.23 1.73
N ASN A 18 6.95 -1.26 2.28
CA ASN A 18 6.61 -2.08 3.45
C ASN A 18 5.74 -3.30 3.11
N ARG A 19 5.09 -3.31 1.94
CA ARG A 19 4.12 -4.34 1.58
C ARG A 19 3.94 -4.49 0.07
N VAL A 20 3.57 -5.71 -0.33
CA VAL A 20 3.00 -6.00 -1.64
C VAL A 20 1.65 -6.63 -1.42
N GLU A 21 0.59 -6.03 -1.97
CA GLU A 21 -0.78 -6.51 -1.85
C GLU A 21 -1.38 -6.73 -3.23
N ILE A 22 -2.06 -7.87 -3.39
CA ILE A 22 -2.73 -8.26 -4.62
C ILE A 22 -4.24 -8.28 -4.35
N PHE A 23 -4.97 -7.35 -4.95
CA PHE A 23 -6.42 -7.32 -4.90
C PHE A 23 -6.96 -8.02 -6.15
N ALA A 24 -7.69 -9.11 -5.96
CA ALA A 24 -8.20 -9.92 -7.05
C ALA A 24 -9.70 -10.18 -6.90
N VAL A 25 -10.39 -10.30 -8.03
CA VAL A 25 -11.80 -10.69 -8.11
C VAL A 25 -11.93 -11.83 -9.08
N GLY A 26 -12.77 -12.81 -8.76
CA GLY A 26 -13.02 -13.94 -9.65
C GLY A 26 -13.68 -15.13 -8.96
N ASP A 27 -13.58 -16.31 -9.54
CA ASP A 27 -14.24 -17.51 -9.01
C ASP A 27 -13.66 -17.91 -7.66
N ARG A 28 -14.53 -17.95 -6.64
CA ARG A 28 -14.15 -18.18 -5.25
C ARG A 28 -13.31 -19.44 -5.02
N LYS A 29 -13.58 -20.54 -5.74
CA LYS A 29 -12.89 -21.81 -5.49
C LYS A 29 -11.48 -21.83 -6.08
N SER A 30 -11.25 -21.07 -7.14
CA SER A 30 -10.01 -21.13 -7.93
C SER A 30 -9.16 -19.88 -7.82
N LEU A 31 -9.70 -18.76 -7.35
CA LEU A 31 -9.02 -17.47 -7.27
C LEU A 31 -7.74 -17.52 -6.42
N ARG A 32 -7.82 -17.98 -5.16
CA ARG A 32 -6.67 -18.04 -4.24
C ARG A 32 -5.50 -18.87 -4.81
N PRO A 33 -5.68 -20.18 -5.14
CA PRO A 33 -4.57 -20.98 -5.62
C PRO A 33 -3.98 -20.44 -6.92
N GLU A 34 -4.81 -19.86 -7.79
CA GLU A 34 -4.35 -19.27 -9.03
C GLU A 34 -3.53 -17.98 -8.82
N VAL A 35 -3.97 -17.08 -7.95
CA VAL A 35 -3.23 -15.87 -7.60
C VAL A 35 -1.89 -16.22 -6.95
N LEU A 36 -1.89 -17.16 -5.99
CA LEU A 36 -0.66 -17.60 -5.31
C LEU A 36 0.33 -18.24 -6.29
N SER A 37 -0.14 -19.14 -7.15
CA SER A 37 0.70 -19.79 -8.17
C SER A 37 1.32 -18.76 -9.12
N ARG A 38 0.55 -17.77 -9.57
CA ARG A 38 1.03 -16.72 -10.46
C ARG A 38 2.01 -15.77 -9.77
N TRP A 39 1.76 -15.44 -8.51
CA TRP A 39 2.67 -14.64 -7.73
C TRP A 39 4.00 -15.36 -7.52
N ALA A 40 3.96 -16.64 -7.16
CA ALA A 40 5.14 -17.49 -7.05
C ALA A 40 5.95 -17.54 -8.35
N ALA A 41 5.28 -17.78 -9.49
CA ALA A 41 5.91 -17.77 -10.80
C ALA A 41 6.56 -16.41 -11.13
N ALA A 42 5.88 -15.30 -10.83
CA ALA A 42 6.42 -13.94 -11.04
C ALA A 42 7.64 -13.62 -10.16
N ARG A 43 7.85 -14.39 -9.09
CA ARG A 43 8.99 -14.26 -8.17
C ARG A 43 10.06 -15.34 -8.37
N ASN A 44 9.90 -16.23 -9.36
CA ASN A 44 10.73 -17.43 -9.52
C ASN A 44 10.83 -18.26 -8.22
N ALA A 45 9.71 -18.39 -7.50
CA ALA A 45 9.58 -19.11 -6.24
C ALA A 45 8.50 -20.20 -6.33
N CYS A 46 8.45 -21.08 -5.33
CA CYS A 46 7.34 -22.04 -5.17
C CYS A 46 6.23 -21.43 -4.29
N VAL A 47 4.99 -21.91 -4.46
CA VAL A 47 3.85 -21.44 -3.65
C VAL A 47 4.10 -21.70 -2.16
N GLN A 48 4.69 -22.84 -1.84
CA GLN A 48 5.05 -23.26 -0.49
C GLN A 48 6.05 -22.31 0.18
N ASP A 49 6.85 -21.58 -0.59
CA ASP A 49 7.82 -20.60 -0.07
C ASP A 49 7.14 -19.28 0.31
N LEU A 50 5.99 -18.96 -0.30
CA LEU A 50 5.29 -17.70 -0.14
C LEU A 50 4.09 -17.79 0.79
N GLU A 51 3.37 -18.92 0.75
CA GLU A 51 2.13 -19.13 1.51
C GLU A 51 2.29 -18.87 3.03
N PRO A 52 3.39 -19.25 3.71
CA PRO A 52 3.55 -18.99 5.14
C PRO A 52 3.68 -17.50 5.50
N TYR A 53 4.00 -16.64 4.54
CA TYR A 53 4.26 -15.21 4.75
C TYR A 53 3.14 -14.32 4.21
N GLY A 54 2.10 -14.92 3.61
CA GLY A 54 0.99 -14.19 3.01
C GLY A 54 -0.23 -14.15 3.91
N ASP A 55 -0.70 -12.95 4.25
CA ASP A 55 -2.02 -12.75 4.84
C ASP A 55 -3.09 -12.77 3.74
N ILE A 56 -4.15 -13.55 3.95
CA ILE A 56 -5.23 -13.73 2.99
C ILE A 56 -6.53 -13.23 3.59
N HIS A 57 -7.14 -12.24 2.93
CA HIS A 57 -8.44 -11.69 3.29
C HIS A 57 -9.44 -11.97 2.16
N GLU A 58 -10.65 -12.36 2.51
CA GLU A 58 -11.73 -12.66 1.56
C GLU A 58 -12.97 -11.79 1.82
N ASP A 59 -13.77 -11.54 0.78
CA ASP A 59 -15.02 -10.77 0.84
C ASP A 59 -14.91 -9.47 1.67
N LEU A 60 -15.68 -9.39 2.76
CA LEU A 60 -15.75 -8.21 3.62
C LEU A 60 -14.44 -7.96 4.37
N GLU A 61 -13.65 -9.00 4.67
CA GLU A 61 -12.34 -8.83 5.27
C GLU A 61 -11.39 -8.14 4.29
N ALA A 62 -11.43 -8.52 3.01
CA ALA A 62 -10.61 -7.86 1.97
C ALA A 62 -11.02 -6.39 1.77
N VAL A 63 -12.33 -6.11 1.80
CA VAL A 63 -12.86 -4.74 1.72
C VAL A 63 -12.41 -3.92 2.93
N ARG A 64 -12.52 -4.48 4.15
CA ARG A 64 -12.09 -3.82 5.38
C ARG A 64 -10.60 -3.53 5.35
N HIS A 65 -9.79 -4.51 4.94
CA HIS A 65 -8.35 -4.37 4.80
C HIS A 65 -7.98 -3.21 3.88
N LEU A 66 -8.54 -3.16 2.66
CA LEU A 66 -8.29 -2.06 1.74
C LEU A 66 -8.64 -0.70 2.33
N PHE A 67 -9.76 -0.60 3.08
CA PHE A 67 -10.12 0.67 3.72
C PHE A 67 -9.12 1.06 4.80
N ARG A 68 -8.62 0.11 5.61
CA ARG A 68 -7.60 0.38 6.61
C ARG A 68 -6.28 0.82 5.98
N VAL A 69 -5.85 0.17 4.90
CA VAL A 69 -4.67 0.56 4.10
C VAL A 69 -4.86 1.96 3.55
N ALA A 70 -6.00 2.26 2.90
CA ALA A 70 -6.29 3.58 2.36
C ALA A 70 -6.33 4.69 3.44
N CYS A 71 -6.68 4.33 4.67
CA CYS A 71 -6.71 5.24 5.82
C CYS A 71 -5.38 5.30 6.59
N ALA A 72 -4.33 4.61 6.14
CA ALA A 72 -3.04 4.51 6.83
C ALA A 72 -3.15 3.99 8.28
N LEU A 73 -4.10 3.09 8.55
CA LEU A 73 -4.32 2.52 9.89
C LEU A 73 -3.43 1.28 10.17
N ASP A 74 -2.91 0.66 9.12
CA ASP A 74 -2.02 -0.52 9.18
C ASP A 74 -0.62 -0.20 8.64
N TYR A 75 -0.20 1.05 8.79
CA TYR A 75 1.11 1.52 8.34
C TYR A 75 2.04 1.78 9.52
N MET A 76 3.35 1.62 9.31
CA MET A 76 4.38 1.85 10.33
C MET A 76 4.28 3.27 10.92
N VAL A 77 3.82 4.20 10.11
CA VAL A 77 3.40 5.54 10.49
C VAL A 77 1.89 5.67 10.34
N LEU A 78 1.19 5.81 11.47
CA LEU A 78 -0.24 6.09 11.46
C LEU A 78 -0.51 7.45 10.79
N GLY A 79 -1.45 7.47 9.84
CA GLY A 79 -1.90 8.71 9.20
C GLY A 79 -1.03 9.20 8.02
N GLU A 80 0.01 8.46 7.62
CA GLU A 80 0.90 8.83 6.51
C GLU A 80 0.11 9.12 5.21
N PRO A 81 0.15 10.34 4.63
CA PRO A 81 -0.60 10.68 3.40
C PRO A 81 -0.14 9.93 2.16
N GLN A 82 1.11 9.48 2.13
CA GLN A 82 1.76 8.85 0.99
C GLN A 82 1.03 7.56 0.53
N ILE A 83 0.51 6.75 1.47
CA ILE A 83 -0.13 5.48 1.11
C ILE A 83 -1.38 5.67 0.24
N LEU A 84 -2.14 6.76 0.46
CA LEU A 84 -3.31 7.06 -0.38
C LEU A 84 -2.88 7.44 -1.80
N GLY A 85 -1.75 8.15 -1.94
CA GLY A 85 -1.14 8.47 -3.24
C GLY A 85 -0.72 7.19 -3.97
N GLN A 86 0.05 6.33 -3.31
CA GLN A 86 0.49 5.04 -3.85
C GLN A 86 -0.70 4.14 -4.23
N LEU A 87 -1.77 4.15 -3.45
CA LEU A 87 -2.99 3.40 -3.77
C LEU A 87 -3.68 3.96 -5.03
N LYS A 88 -3.73 5.28 -5.21
CA LYS A 88 -4.24 5.89 -6.44
C LYS A 88 -3.38 5.56 -7.65
N ASP A 89 -2.06 5.54 -7.49
CA ASP A 89 -1.13 5.17 -8.57
C ASP A 89 -1.24 3.69 -8.94
N SER A 90 -1.41 2.80 -7.96
CA SER A 90 -1.69 1.39 -8.18
C SER A 90 -2.98 1.19 -8.97
N TYR A 91 -4.03 1.94 -8.63
CA TYR A 91 -5.31 1.90 -9.34
C TYR A 91 -5.19 2.44 -10.77
N ARG A 92 -4.46 3.55 -10.98
CA ARG A 92 -4.20 4.10 -12.32
C ARG A 92 -3.46 3.08 -13.19
N THR A 93 -2.45 2.43 -12.63
CA THR A 93 -1.70 1.35 -13.30
C THR A 93 -2.64 0.20 -13.71
N ALA A 94 -3.53 -0.22 -12.79
CA ALA A 94 -4.46 -1.30 -13.05
C ALA A 94 -5.52 -0.94 -14.12
N ILE A 95 -5.97 0.32 -14.16
CA ILE A 95 -6.83 0.84 -15.25
C ILE A 95 -6.08 0.80 -16.58
N THR A 96 -4.86 1.33 -16.65
CA THR A 96 -4.06 1.36 -17.88
C THR A 96 -3.76 -0.05 -18.40
N ALA A 97 -3.58 -1.01 -17.50
CA ALA A 97 -3.41 -2.42 -17.85
C ALA A 97 -4.72 -3.13 -18.25
N GLY A 98 -5.88 -2.47 -18.17
CA GLY A 98 -7.19 -3.08 -18.46
C GLY A 98 -7.60 -4.14 -17.44
N THR A 99 -7.00 -4.12 -16.25
CA THR A 99 -7.13 -5.19 -15.25
C THR A 99 -8.26 -4.96 -14.24
N THR A 100 -8.87 -3.77 -14.24
CA THR A 100 -10.00 -3.43 -13.36
C THR A 100 -11.31 -3.39 -14.14
N LYS A 101 -12.37 -3.99 -13.61
CA LYS A 101 -13.75 -3.87 -14.14
C LYS A 101 -14.62 -3.17 -13.09
N VAL A 102 -15.83 -3.67 -12.85
CA VAL A 102 -16.85 -2.98 -12.05
C VAL A 102 -16.57 -3.07 -10.56
N ILE A 103 -16.07 -4.21 -10.08
CA ILE A 103 -15.93 -4.49 -8.65
C ILE A 103 -14.76 -3.72 -8.07
N LEU A 104 -13.55 -3.88 -8.63
CA LEU A 104 -12.38 -3.13 -8.15
C LEU A 104 -12.55 -1.64 -8.35
N LYS A 105 -13.12 -1.18 -9.47
CA LYS A 105 -13.42 0.25 -9.67
C LYS A 105 -14.30 0.80 -8.53
N ARG A 106 -15.41 0.15 -8.19
CA ARG A 106 -16.28 0.60 -7.09
C ARG A 106 -15.56 0.56 -5.74
N LEU A 107 -14.79 -0.50 -5.50
CA LEU A 107 -14.08 -0.71 -4.26
C LEU A 107 -13.00 0.36 -4.03
N TYR A 108 -12.15 0.64 -5.02
CA TYR A 108 -11.12 1.68 -4.95
C TYR A 108 -11.73 3.08 -4.77
N HIS A 109 -12.76 3.42 -5.53
CA HIS A 109 -13.44 4.72 -5.36
C HIS A 109 -14.06 4.86 -3.96
N LYS A 110 -14.63 3.78 -3.41
CA LYS A 110 -15.15 3.79 -2.04
C LYS A 110 -14.01 3.94 -1.03
N ALA A 111 -12.88 3.27 -1.23
CA ALA A 111 -11.70 3.40 -0.37
C ALA A 111 -11.17 4.83 -0.35
N PHE A 112 -11.09 5.51 -1.49
CA PHE A 112 -10.69 6.92 -1.57
C PHE A 112 -11.65 7.84 -0.82
N HIS A 113 -12.96 7.62 -0.96
CA HIS A 113 -13.97 8.37 -0.25
C HIS A 113 -13.89 8.16 1.27
N VAL A 114 -13.72 6.90 1.72
CA VAL A 114 -13.57 6.55 3.13
C VAL A 114 -12.31 7.20 3.71
N SER A 115 -11.17 7.10 3.02
CA SER A 115 -9.91 7.74 3.43
C SER A 115 -10.06 9.25 3.57
N LYS A 116 -10.73 9.91 2.63
CA LYS A 116 -11.04 11.35 2.72
C LYS A 116 -11.83 11.66 3.98
N ARG A 117 -12.93 10.93 4.23
CA ARG A 117 -13.76 11.11 5.43
C ARG A 117 -12.98 10.91 6.72
N VAL A 118 -12.20 9.83 6.83
CA VAL A 118 -11.39 9.56 8.03
C VAL A 118 -10.41 10.70 8.28
N ARG A 119 -9.75 11.22 7.24
CA ARG A 119 -8.82 12.36 7.40
C ARG A 119 -9.50 13.67 7.79
N THR A 120 -10.73 13.91 7.33
CA THR A 120 -11.45 15.16 7.60
C THR A 120 -12.27 15.12 8.88
N GLU A 121 -12.76 13.95 9.27
CA GLU A 121 -13.69 13.75 10.39
C GLU A 121 -12.98 13.21 11.64
N THR A 122 -11.68 12.88 11.56
CA THR A 122 -10.91 12.34 12.70
C THR A 122 -9.51 12.95 12.77
N ALA A 123 -8.84 12.76 13.91
CA ALA A 123 -7.46 13.20 14.14
C ALA A 123 -6.39 12.35 13.41
N VAL A 124 -6.77 11.31 12.66
CA VAL A 124 -5.82 10.47 11.91
C VAL A 124 -5.05 11.30 10.88
N GLY A 125 -5.66 12.36 10.32
CA GLY A 125 -5.00 13.26 9.38
C GLY A 125 -4.11 14.33 10.02
N SER A 126 -4.24 14.59 11.33
CA SER A 126 -3.59 15.74 12.00
C SER A 126 -2.21 15.46 12.59
N ALA A 127 -1.77 14.20 12.62
CA ALA A 127 -0.50 13.79 13.21
C ALA A 127 0.30 12.85 12.30
N ALA A 128 0.33 13.15 10.99
CA ALA A 128 1.13 12.37 10.04
C ALA A 128 2.63 12.62 10.27
N VAL A 129 3.21 11.88 11.22
CA VAL A 129 4.64 11.82 11.50
C VAL A 129 5.30 11.00 10.38
N SER A 130 5.64 11.60 9.25
CA SER A 130 6.30 10.86 8.15
C SER A 130 7.53 10.09 8.65
N ILE A 131 7.93 9.04 7.93
CA ILE A 131 9.17 8.29 8.24
C ILE A 131 10.37 9.25 8.30
N SER A 132 10.40 10.24 7.41
CA SER A 132 11.41 11.30 7.41
C SER A 132 11.39 12.14 8.68
N TYR A 133 10.21 12.54 9.17
CA TYR A 133 10.08 13.25 10.43
C TYR A 133 10.50 12.38 11.63
N ALA A 134 10.10 11.11 11.65
CA ALA A 134 10.52 10.17 12.68
C ALA A 134 12.06 9.98 12.71
N ALA A 135 12.70 9.95 11.53
CA ALA A 135 14.15 9.91 11.41
C ALA A 135 14.83 11.19 11.91
N ALA A 136 14.24 12.36 11.64
CA ALA A 136 14.74 13.65 12.14
C ALA A 136 14.61 13.76 13.66
N GLU A 137 13.48 13.35 14.25
CA GLU A 137 13.28 13.33 15.70
C GLU A 137 14.20 12.32 16.40
N LEU A 138 14.40 11.14 15.81
CA LEU A 138 15.37 10.17 16.31
C LEU A 138 16.80 10.75 16.29
N SER A 139 17.15 11.48 15.24
CA SER A 139 18.45 12.14 15.13
C SER A 139 18.67 13.19 16.23
N LYS A 140 17.65 13.98 16.57
CA LYS A 140 17.71 14.91 17.72
C LYS A 140 17.89 14.16 19.04
N HIS A 141 17.25 13.01 19.20
CA HIS A 141 17.40 12.19 20.41
C HIS A 141 18.82 11.62 20.57
N ILE A 142 19.47 11.24 19.46
CA ILE A 142 20.81 10.65 19.47
C ILE A 142 21.91 11.72 19.58
N PHE A 143 21.78 12.82 18.84
CA PHE A 143 22.84 13.83 18.68
C PHE A 143 22.57 15.15 19.43
N GLY A 144 21.38 15.31 20.02
CA GLY A 144 20.98 16.53 20.72
C GLY A 144 20.71 17.69 19.75
N ASP A 145 21.43 18.79 19.94
CA ASP A 145 21.32 19.96 19.07
C ASP A 145 21.94 19.70 17.69
N LEU A 146 21.09 19.66 16.68
CA LEU A 146 21.49 19.45 15.28
C LEU A 146 22.02 20.72 14.60
N SER A 147 21.93 21.90 15.22
CA SER A 147 22.33 23.19 14.61
C SER A 147 23.80 23.24 14.19
N ARG A 148 24.65 22.41 14.79
CA ARG A 148 26.09 22.31 14.51
C ARG A 148 26.46 21.05 13.71
N GLN A 149 25.49 20.21 13.39
CA GLN A 149 25.70 18.97 12.67
C GLN A 149 25.63 19.21 11.16
N LYS A 150 26.44 18.45 10.42
CA LYS A 150 26.37 18.44 8.95
C LYS A 150 25.53 17.23 8.53
N ALA A 151 24.43 17.48 7.85
CA ALA A 151 23.62 16.44 7.24
C ALA A 151 23.97 16.29 5.76
N MET A 152 23.90 15.05 5.25
CA MET A 152 24.00 14.75 3.83
C MET A 152 22.75 13.99 3.42
N LEU A 153 22.01 14.54 2.46
CA LEU A 153 20.85 13.89 1.88
C LEU A 153 21.28 13.15 0.61
N ILE A 154 20.98 11.86 0.52
CA ILE A 154 21.23 11.05 -0.68
C ILE A 154 19.86 10.71 -1.29
N GLY A 155 19.55 11.32 -2.42
CA GLY A 155 18.24 11.25 -3.06
C GLY A 155 17.58 12.62 -3.19
N ALA A 156 16.60 12.73 -4.09
CA ALA A 156 15.85 13.95 -4.35
C ALA A 156 14.37 13.63 -4.60
N ASP A 157 13.86 12.61 -3.92
CA ASP A 157 12.44 12.25 -3.96
C ASP A 157 11.66 12.96 -2.84
N GLU A 158 10.35 12.78 -2.84
CA GLU A 158 9.43 13.39 -1.88
C GLU A 158 9.81 13.05 -0.41
N MET A 159 10.39 11.88 -0.16
CA MET A 159 10.85 11.50 1.17
C MET A 159 12.12 12.25 1.58
N ALA A 160 13.02 12.51 0.64
CA ALA A 160 14.22 13.29 0.86
C ALA A 160 13.88 14.76 1.18
N GLU A 161 12.92 15.35 0.45
CA GLU A 161 12.45 16.72 0.73
C GLU A 161 11.82 16.86 2.11
N LEU A 162 11.00 15.88 2.53
CA LEU A 162 10.38 15.88 3.86
C LEU A 162 11.41 15.71 5.00
N ALA A 163 12.56 15.10 4.75
CA ALA A 163 13.62 14.95 5.75
C ALA A 163 14.47 16.22 5.92
N ALA A 164 14.46 17.11 4.92
CA ALA A 164 15.23 18.35 4.93
C ALA A 164 14.49 19.53 5.58
N GLN A 165 13.19 19.38 5.86
CA GLN A 165 12.34 20.37 6.54
C GLN A 165 12.37 20.20 8.06
#